data_AF-A0A7Z1ELM3-F1
#
_entry.id   AF-A0A7Z1ELM3-F1
#
_cell.length_a   1.000
_cell.length_b   1.000
_cell.length_c   1.000
_cell.angle_alpha   90.00
_cell.angle_beta   90.00
_cell.angle_gamma   90.00
#
_symmetry.space_group_name_H-M   'P 1'
#
loop_
_entity.id
_entity.type
_entity.pdbx_description
1 polymer ?
#
loop_
_entity_poly.entity_id
_entity_poly.type
_entity_poly.pdbx_seq_one_letter_code
_entity_poly.pdbx_strand_id
1 'polypeptide(L)'
;MNNLMVIDGIEVRRDAYGRYSLNDLHRAAGSLDKHKPAFWLRNEQTERLISELQICNSVNIEPVNVIRGGNNQGTYVCKELVYAYAMWI
;
A
#
# COMPACT_ATOMS: atom_id res chain seq x y z
N MET A 1 -8.74 19.29 1.01
CA MET A 1 -7.40 19.43 1.63
C MET A 1 -6.57 18.20 1.27
N ASN A 2 -5.52 18.35 0.47
CA ASN A 2 -4.60 17.24 0.14
C ASN A 2 -3.60 17.08 1.29
N ASN A 3 -3.83 16.12 2.18
CA ASN A 3 -2.86 15.75 3.20
C ASN A 3 -1.71 14.99 2.54
N LEU A 4 -0.64 15.71 2.22
CA LEU A 4 0.62 15.11 1.77
C LEU A 4 1.20 14.27 2.91
N MET A 5 1.52 13.00 2.64
CA MET A 5 2.23 12.15 3.59
C MET A 5 3.69 12.08 3.14
N VAL A 6 4.60 12.61 3.95
CA VAL A 6 6.05 12.60 3.69
C VAL A 6 6.72 11.77 4.77
N ILE A 7 7.49 10.77 4.37
CA ILE A 7 8.31 9.95 5.28
C ILE A 7 9.75 10.06 4.79
N ASP A 8 10.64 10.55 5.65
CA ASP A 8 12.08 10.72 5.35
C ASP A 8 12.34 11.52 4.05
N GLY A 9 11.57 12.58 3.83
CA GLY A 9 11.65 13.39 2.60
C GLY A 9 11.04 12.74 1.35
N ILE A 10 10.52 11.51 1.46
CA ILE A 10 9.83 10.82 0.38
C ILE A 10 8.33 11.09 0.46
N GLU A 11 7.80 11.72 -0.59
CA GLU A 11 6.37 11.86 -0.77
C GLU A 11 5.74 10.50 -1.10
N VAL A 12 4.75 10.09 -0.30
CA VAL A 12 3.96 8.88 -0.54
C VAL A 12 2.83 9.22 -1.49
N ARG A 13 2.93 8.72 -2.73
CA ARG A 13 1.91 8.97 -3.75
C ARG A 13 0.58 8.33 -3.37
N ARG A 14 -0.50 8.97 -3.83
CA ARG A 14 -1.84 8.40 -3.79
C ARG A 14 -2.42 8.24 -5.18
N ASP A 15 -3.23 7.21 -5.38
CA ASP A 15 -4.00 7.08 -6.61
C ASP A 15 -5.31 7.87 -6.57
N ALA A 16 -6.08 7.82 -7.66
CA ALA A 16 -7.34 8.55 -7.80
C ALA A 16 -8.41 8.15 -6.75
N TYR A 17 -8.25 7.01 -6.08
CA TYR A 17 -9.15 6.50 -5.04
C TYR A 17 -8.60 6.75 -3.64
N GLY A 18 -7.49 7.49 -3.50
CA GLY A 18 -6.89 7.83 -2.23
C GLY A 18 -6.06 6.72 -1.59
N ARG A 19 -5.73 5.66 -2.32
CA ARG A 19 -4.85 4.56 -1.85
C ARG A 19 -3.39 4.99 -1.90
N TYR A 20 -2.59 4.57 -0.93
CA TYR A 20 -1.19 4.95 -0.77
C TYR A 20 -0.24 3.96 -1.42
N SER A 21 0.82 4.46 -2.05
CA SER A 21 1.87 3.65 -2.68
C SER A 21 2.75 2.94 -1.64
N LEU A 22 2.64 1.60 -1.56
CA LEU A 22 3.56 0.78 -0.76
C LEU A 22 4.98 0.80 -1.33
N ASN A 23 5.15 1.05 -2.63
CA ASN A 23 6.47 1.18 -3.24
C ASN A 23 7.22 2.40 -2.72
N ASP A 24 6.52 3.52 -2.51
CA ASP A 24 7.15 4.73 -1.96
C ASP A 24 7.47 4.53 -0.48
N LEU A 25 6.60 3.84 0.27
CA LEU A 25 6.85 3.44 1.66
C LEU A 25 8.03 2.47 1.79
N HIS A 26 8.11 1.46 0.93
CA HIS A 26 9.24 0.52 0.86
C HIS A 26 10.56 1.25 0.62
N ARG A 27 10.55 2.24 -0.28
CA ARG A 27 11.71 3.07 -0.55
C ARG A 27 12.11 3.91 0.67
N ALA A 28 11.13 4.51 1.34
CA ALA A 28 11.35 5.30 2.56
C ALA A 28 11.86 4.45 3.73
N ALA A 29 11.47 3.17 3.78
CA ALA A 29 11.92 2.21 4.78
C ALA A 29 13.28 1.55 4.47
N GLY A 30 14.04 2.07 3.49
CA GLY A 30 15.40 1.58 3.19
C GLY A 30 15.49 0.50 2.10
N SER A 31 14.40 0.24 1.36
CA SER A 31 14.41 -0.58 0.13
C SER A 31 14.93 -2.02 0.25
N LEU A 32 14.90 -2.63 1.44
CA LEU A 32 15.38 -4.01 1.62
C LEU A 32 14.57 -5.01 0.80
N ASP A 33 15.23 -5.91 0.08
CA ASP A 33 14.57 -6.89 -0.81
C ASP A 33 13.52 -7.74 -0.10
N LYS A 34 13.81 -8.20 1.12
CA LYS A 34 12.88 -8.99 1.95
C LYS A 34 11.58 -8.24 2.27
N HIS A 35 11.58 -6.91 2.20
CA HIS A 35 10.44 -6.07 2.52
C HIS A 35 9.64 -5.66 1.27
N LYS A 36 9.91 -6.21 0.08
CA LYS A 36 9.16 -5.81 -1.13
C LYS A 36 7.66 -6.03 -0.96
N PRO A 37 6.80 -5.08 -1.40
CA PRO A 37 5.34 -5.21 -1.30
C PRO A 37 4.78 -6.49 -1.95
N ALA A 38 5.42 -6.97 -3.02
CA ALA A 38 5.02 -8.20 -3.70
C ALA A 38 5.18 -9.46 -2.83
N PHE A 39 6.12 -9.47 -1.87
CA PHE A 39 6.26 -10.58 -0.92
C PHE A 39 5.23 -10.46 0.20
N TRP A 40 5.04 -9.26 0.75
CA TRP A 40 4.05 -9.03 1.79
C TRP A 40 2.62 -9.37 1.37
N LEU A 41 2.25 -9.07 0.12
CA LEU A 41 0.93 -9.41 -0.44
C LEU A 41 0.67 -10.92 -0.54
N ARG A 42 1.70 -11.76 -0.49
CA ARG A 42 1.59 -13.23 -0.57
C ARG A 42 1.54 -13.89 0.80
N ASN A 43 1.63 -13.11 1.88
CA ASN A 43 1.52 -13.63 3.23
C ASN A 43 0.05 -13.99 3.52
N GLU A 44 -0.21 -15.18 4.06
CA GLU A 44 -1.58 -15.62 4.42
C GLU A 44 -2.31 -14.60 5.30
N GLN A 45 -1.61 -13.99 6.27
CA GLN A 45 -2.20 -12.99 7.16
C GLN A 45 -2.67 -11.75 6.38
N THR A 46 -1.88 -11.31 5.40
CA THR A 46 -2.21 -10.17 4.54
C THR A 46 -3.39 -10.50 3.64
N GLU A 47 -3.43 -11.69 3.04
CA GLU A 47 -4.53 -12.13 2.17
C GLU A 47 -5.86 -12.22 2.93
N ARG A 48 -5.84 -12.70 4.18
CA ARG A 48 -7.02 -12.71 5.07
C ARG A 48 -7.49 -11.29 5.39
N LEU A 49 -6.57 -10.40 5.78
CA LEU A 49 -6.91 -9.01 6.08
C LEU A 49 -7.50 -8.28 4.85
N ILE A 50 -6.95 -8.50 3.66
CA ILE A 50 -7.51 -7.94 2.40
C ILE A 50 -8.94 -8.44 2.19
N SER A 51 -9.19 -9.73 2.40
CA SER A 51 -10.51 -10.33 2.23
C SER A 51 -11.54 -9.76 3.21
N GLU A 52 -11.15 -9.59 4.48
CA GLU A 52 -12.00 -8.94 5.50
C GLU A 52 -12.32 -7.49 5.12
N LEU A 53 -11.33 -6.74 4.66
CA LEU A 53 -11.52 -5.35 4.23
C LEU A 53 -12.44 -5.27 3.00
N GLN A 54 -12.35 -6.19 2.05
CA GLN A 54 -13.27 -6.25 0.90
C GLN A 54 -14.73 -6.47 1.34
N ILE A 55 -14.97 -7.31 2.36
CA ILE A 55 -16.31 -7.58 2.88
C ILE A 55 -16.87 -6.37 3.64
N CYS A 56 -16.03 -5.72 4.48
CA CYS A 56 -16.47 -4.62 5.33
C CYS A 56 -16.55 -3.26 4.60
N ASN A 57 -15.97 -3.13 3.40
CA ASN A 57 -15.87 -1.84 2.74
C ASN A 57 -17.23 -1.36 2.18
N SER A 58 -17.85 -0.42 2.88
CA SER A 58 -19.11 0.18 2.46
C SER A 58 -19.00 1.08 1.21
N VAL A 59 -17.78 1.45 0.79
CA VAL A 59 -17.52 2.44 -0.27
C VAL A 59 -17.16 1.79 -1.61
N ASN A 60 -17.15 0.46 -1.71
CA ASN A 60 -16.85 -0.28 -2.95
C ASN A 60 -15.50 0.12 -3.62
N ILE A 61 -14.53 0.50 -2.79
CA ILE A 61 -13.16 0.81 -3.22
C ILE A 61 -12.28 -0.41 -2.92
N GLU A 62 -11.69 -1.02 -3.95
CA GLU A 62 -10.80 -2.16 -3.72
C GLU A 62 -9.62 -1.78 -2.80
N PRO A 63 -9.37 -2.52 -1.71
CA PRO A 63 -8.36 -2.16 -0.71
C PRO A 63 -6.94 -2.25 -1.26
N VAL A 64 -6.73 -2.99 -2.35
CA VAL A 64 -5.45 -3.11 -3.07
C VAL A 64 -5.65 -2.84 -4.55
N ASN A 65 -4.72 -2.11 -5.15
CA ASN A 65 -4.62 -1.93 -6.59
C ASN A 65 -3.17 -2.04 -7.04
N VAL A 66 -2.91 -2.92 -8.00
CA VAL A 66 -1.58 -3.14 -8.56
C VAL A 66 -1.55 -2.57 -9.97
N ILE A 67 -0.84 -1.45 -10.13
CA ILE A 67 -0.62 -0.81 -11.43
C ILE A 67 0.66 -1.38 -12.03
N ARG A 68 0.54 -1.98 -13.22
CA ARG A 68 1.67 -2.57 -13.95
C ARG A 68 2.06 -1.69 -15.12
N GLY A 69 3.33 -1.31 -15.19
CA GLY A 69 3.88 -0.45 -16.26
C GLY A 69 3.57 1.05 -16.09
N GLY A 70 4.32 1.87 -16.83
CA GLY A 70 4.22 3.33 -16.78
C GLY A 70 4.81 3.97 -15.51
N ASN A 71 4.68 5.30 -15.41
CA ASN A 71 5.29 6.10 -14.33
C ASN A 71 4.62 5.89 -12.96
N ASN A 72 3.34 5.50 -12.97
CA ASN A 72 2.54 5.30 -11.76
C ASN A 72 2.50 3.84 -11.31
N GLN A 73 3.36 2.97 -11.88
CA GLN A 73 3.42 1.56 -11.46
C GLN A 73 3.69 1.42 -9.97
N GLY A 74 3.10 0.38 -9.37
CA GLY A 74 3.25 0.06 -7.96
C GLY A 74 2.02 -0.59 -7.36
N THR A 75 2.17 -0.98 -6.10
CA THR A 75 1.09 -1.49 -5.26
C THR A 75 0.54 -0.35 -4.42
N TYR A 76 -0.74 -0.04 -4.61
CA TYR A 76 -1.46 0.99 -3.89
C TYR A 76 -2.48 0.35 -2.95
N VAL A 77 -2.51 0.78 -1.70
CA VAL A 77 -3.38 0.18 -0.68
C VAL A 77 -4.14 1.19 0.15
N CYS A 78 -5.26 0.76 0.75
CA CYS A 78 -5.99 1.57 1.72
C CYS A 78 -5.15 1.81 2.99
N LYS A 79 -5.62 2.74 3.83
CA LYS A 79 -4.87 3.21 5.00
C LYS A 79 -4.58 2.10 6.01
N GLU A 80 -5.52 1.18 6.21
CA GLU A 80 -5.40 0.04 7.11
C GLU A 80 -4.24 -0.87 6.69
N LEU A 81 -4.11 -1.12 5.39
CA LEU A 81 -3.03 -1.92 4.82
C LEU A 81 -1.67 -1.21 4.85
N VAL A 82 -1.64 0.13 4.82
CA VAL A 82 -0.41 0.88 5.08
C VAL A 82 0.12 0.57 6.49
N TYR A 83 -0.74 0.57 7.50
CA TYR A 83 -0.34 0.26 8.86
C TYR A 83 0.08 -1.19 9.03
N ALA A 84 -0.67 -2.13 8.45
CA ALA A 84 -0.31 -3.55 8.47
C ALA A 84 1.05 -3.83 7.82
N TYR A 85 1.36 -3.15 6.70
CA TYR A 85 2.66 -3.23 6.05
C TYR A 85 3.77 -2.61 6.92
N ALA A 86 3.53 -1.44 7.52
CA ALA A 86 4.50 -0.78 8.39
C ALA A 86 4.84 -1.58 9.65
N MET A 87 3.90 -2.38 10.18
CA MET A 87 4.14 -3.28 11.31
C MET A 87 4.96 -4.53 10.92
N TRP A 88 5.00 -4.88 9.63
CA TRP A 88 5.70 -6.06 9.14
C TRP A 88 7.17 -5.78 8.80
N ILE A 89 7.53 -4.53 8.51
CA ILE A 89 8.89 -4.10 8.10
C ILE A 89 9.70 -3.49 9.24
#